data_AF-A0A413LB91-F1
#
_entry.id   AF-A0A413LB91-F1
#
_cell.length_a   1.000
_cell.length_b   1.000
_cell.length_c   1.000
_cell.angle_alpha   90.00
_cell.angle_beta   90.00
_cell.angle_gamma   90.00
#
_symmetry.space_group_name_H-M   'P 1'
#
loop_
_entity.id
_entity.type
_entity.pdbx_description
1 polymer ?
#
loop_
_entity_poly.entity_id
_entity_poly.type
_entity_poly.pdbx_seq_one_letter_code
_entity_poly.pdbx_strand_id
1 'polypeptide(L)'
;MGKDIVYLPAYFINGKIIAASNPFYLNGKGEMTTLKTEKTTTNLTLATTNSIVDVATRKKNINYLSGTYLLGKIENRPNQYDTLFHFSDTIDNWQNNIHLNILQKYRYIHLLSNQDTLALNEIIFYEKNKDSIQPINNIHVSGSFHPIDSTNPINYLIDNLSTTGSCGKLTKNKTICFDLGKPCLLSSIQYYPYVPSTLKKDAKYELFYWNNRWKSGGVQKCNGQYITFKNIPQGTLYRLKEESSKNERIFTWENGLIYWR
;
A
#
# COMPACT_ATOMS: atom_id res chain seq x y z
N MET A 1 -5.42 25.86 -8.06
CA MET A 1 -5.31 24.41 -8.31
C MET A 1 -5.75 23.69 -7.05
N GLY A 2 -6.57 22.66 -7.16
CA GLY A 2 -6.89 21.80 -6.02
C GLY A 2 -5.66 21.03 -5.57
N LYS A 3 -5.60 20.72 -4.28
CA LYS A 3 -4.49 19.96 -3.69
C LYS A 3 -4.82 18.47 -3.68
N ASP A 4 -3.78 17.66 -3.53
CA ASP A 4 -3.81 16.21 -3.63
C ASP A 4 -4.30 15.69 -4.99
N ILE A 5 -3.86 16.39 -6.05
CA ILE A 5 -4.26 16.14 -7.44
C ILE A 5 -3.02 16.15 -8.35
N VAL A 6 -3.04 15.30 -9.38
CA VAL A 6 -2.07 15.37 -10.49
C VAL A 6 -2.56 16.28 -11.61
N TYR A 7 -1.67 17.14 -12.09
CA TYR A 7 -1.91 18.04 -13.22
C TYR A 7 -1.00 17.67 -14.40
N LEU A 8 -1.55 17.73 -15.61
CA LEU A 8 -0.78 17.70 -16.86
C LEU A 8 -0.92 19.06 -17.56
N PRO A 9 0.11 19.90 -17.55
CA PRO A 9 0.14 21.09 -18.38
C PRO A 9 0.07 20.71 -19.86
N ALA A 10 -0.89 21.28 -20.57
CA ALA A 10 -1.12 20.95 -21.97
C ALA A 10 -1.67 22.14 -22.75
N TYR A 11 -1.33 22.18 -24.04
CA TYR A 11 -1.99 23.02 -25.02
C TYR A 11 -3.25 22.34 -25.53
N PHE A 12 -4.26 23.13 -25.86
CA PHE A 12 -5.42 22.67 -26.61
C PHE A 12 -5.38 23.31 -28.00
N ILE A 13 -4.93 22.55 -29.01
CA ILE A 13 -4.72 23.05 -30.37
C ILE A 13 -5.53 22.18 -31.32
N ASN A 14 -6.43 22.78 -32.10
CA ASN A 14 -7.25 22.11 -33.11
C ASN A 14 -8.00 20.88 -32.56
N GLY A 15 -8.61 21.00 -31.38
CA GLY A 15 -9.36 19.92 -30.75
C GLY A 15 -8.51 18.83 -30.08
N LYS A 16 -7.18 18.98 -30.07
CA LYS A 16 -6.25 18.00 -29.48
C LYS A 16 -5.56 18.56 -28.25
N ILE A 17 -5.43 17.72 -27.22
CA ILE A 17 -4.61 18.00 -26.04
C ILE A 17 -3.17 17.57 -26.34
N ILE A 18 -2.23 18.51 -26.24
CA ILE A 18 -0.80 18.29 -26.47
C ILE A 18 -0.05 18.64 -25.19
N ALA A 19 0.63 17.66 -24.58
CA ALA A 19 1.40 17.88 -23.36
C ALA A 19 2.45 18.99 -23.57
N ALA A 20 2.42 19.99 -22.71
CA ALA A 20 3.37 21.11 -22.71
C ALA A 20 4.57 20.84 -21.79
N SER A 21 4.38 19.99 -20.79
CA SER A 21 5.43 19.56 -19.86
C SER A 21 5.12 18.18 -19.27
N ASN A 22 6.01 17.69 -18.39
CA ASN A 22 5.72 16.52 -17.57
C ASN A 22 4.52 16.81 -16.62
N PRO A 23 3.73 15.77 -16.29
CA PRO A 23 2.78 15.87 -15.19
C PRO A 23 3.47 16.22 -13.87
N PHE A 24 2.72 16.77 -12.93
CA PHE A 24 3.19 16.97 -11.57
C PHE A 24 2.08 16.67 -10.56
N TYR A 25 2.46 16.19 -9.38
CA TYR A 25 1.58 16.03 -8.24
C TYR A 25 1.68 17.29 -7.35
N LEU A 26 0.53 17.88 -7.02
CA LEU A 26 0.42 18.98 -6.07
C LEU A 26 -0.13 18.44 -4.75
N ASN A 27 0.69 18.36 -3.70
CA ASN A 27 0.28 17.74 -2.44
C ASN A 27 -0.59 18.66 -1.55
N GLY A 28 -1.13 18.13 -0.44
CA GLY A 28 -1.91 18.88 0.55
C GLY A 28 -1.22 20.11 1.16
N LYS A 29 0.12 20.16 1.15
CA LYS A 29 0.91 21.33 1.57
C LYS A 29 1.08 22.37 0.46
N GLY A 30 0.75 22.04 -0.78
CA GLY A 30 0.97 22.88 -1.95
C GLY A 30 2.35 22.74 -2.56
N GLU A 31 3.11 21.71 -2.18
CA GLU A 31 4.42 21.40 -2.77
C GLU A 31 4.21 20.59 -4.05
N MET A 32 5.05 20.86 -5.04
CA MET A 32 4.98 20.25 -6.36
C MET A 32 6.07 19.19 -6.53
N THR A 33 5.67 17.98 -6.91
CA THR A 33 6.59 16.92 -7.33
C THR A 33 6.38 16.62 -8.81
N THR A 34 7.39 16.86 -9.64
CA THR A 34 7.34 16.51 -11.07
C THR A 34 7.36 15.00 -11.25
N LEU A 35 6.47 14.49 -12.09
CA LEU A 35 6.36 13.07 -12.43
C LEU A 35 6.98 12.85 -13.81
N LYS A 36 8.20 12.32 -13.84
CA LYS A 36 8.99 12.13 -15.05
C LYS A 36 9.61 10.75 -15.04
N THR A 37 9.56 10.08 -16.18
CA THR A 37 10.19 8.77 -16.37
C THR A 37 11.68 8.83 -16.03
N GLU A 38 12.11 7.98 -15.11
CA GLU A 38 13.51 7.77 -14.76
C GLU A 38 14.17 6.73 -15.67
N LYS A 39 15.51 6.69 -15.66
CA LYS A 39 16.28 5.64 -16.36
C LYS A 39 16.27 4.32 -15.58
N THR A 40 16.07 4.39 -14.28
CA THR A 40 15.96 3.25 -13.39
C THR A 40 14.68 2.48 -13.68
N THR A 41 14.76 1.16 -13.63
CA THR A 41 13.62 0.27 -13.85
C THR A 41 13.49 -0.71 -12.69
N THR A 42 12.29 -1.26 -12.52
CA THR A 42 11.98 -2.22 -11.46
C THR A 42 10.78 -3.08 -11.84
N ASN A 43 10.46 -4.06 -10.99
CA ASN A 43 9.27 -4.86 -11.15
C ASN A 43 8.08 -4.16 -10.49
N LEU A 44 6.98 -4.04 -11.22
CA LEU A 44 5.74 -3.43 -10.74
C LEU A 44 4.67 -4.52 -10.59
N THR A 45 4.19 -4.72 -9.36
CA THR A 45 3.16 -5.71 -9.02
C THR A 45 1.84 -5.03 -8.68
N LEU A 46 0.72 -5.56 -9.20
CA LEU A 46 -0.64 -5.04 -9.02
C LEU A 46 -1.64 -6.18 -8.80
N ALA A 47 -2.64 -5.96 -7.94
CA ALA A 47 -3.81 -6.82 -7.78
C ALA A 47 -5.15 -6.13 -8.13
N THR A 48 -5.12 -4.92 -8.70
CA THR A 48 -6.35 -4.21 -9.10
C THR A 48 -6.10 -3.20 -10.22
N THR A 49 -7.12 -2.90 -11.02
CA THR A 49 -7.07 -1.86 -12.06
C THR A 49 -7.52 -0.48 -11.58
N ASN A 50 -8.16 -0.41 -10.40
CA ASN A 50 -8.67 0.83 -9.83
C ASN A 50 -8.72 0.78 -8.30
N SER A 51 -9.15 1.91 -7.72
CA SER A 51 -9.18 2.15 -6.29
C SER A 51 -10.57 1.93 -5.67
N ILE A 52 -11.54 1.44 -6.44
CA ILE A 52 -12.95 1.37 -6.07
C ILE A 52 -13.23 -0.01 -5.45
N VAL A 53 -13.75 0.01 -4.24
CA VAL A 53 -14.25 -1.17 -3.52
C VAL A 53 -15.73 -0.92 -3.24
N ASP A 54 -16.57 -1.94 -3.44
CA ASP A 54 -17.99 -1.80 -3.13
C ASP A 54 -18.19 -1.54 -1.62
N VAL A 55 -19.29 -0.87 -1.28
CA VAL A 55 -19.55 -0.37 0.08
C VAL A 55 -19.64 -1.52 1.10
N ALA A 56 -20.18 -2.67 0.71
CA ALA A 56 -20.35 -3.80 1.61
C ALA A 56 -19.01 -4.46 1.94
N THR A 57 -18.19 -4.73 0.91
CA THR A 57 -16.82 -5.24 1.08
C THR A 57 -15.97 -4.26 1.89
N ARG A 58 -16.09 -2.96 1.61
CA ARG A 58 -15.43 -1.91 2.39
C ARG A 58 -15.78 -2.01 3.88
N LYS A 59 -17.07 -1.97 4.21
CA LYS A 59 -17.53 -2.00 5.61
C LYS A 59 -17.05 -3.26 6.32
N LYS A 60 -17.12 -4.41 5.64
CA LYS A 60 -16.63 -5.68 6.15
C LYS A 60 -15.13 -5.65 6.45
N ASN A 61 -14.32 -5.13 5.54
CA ASN A 61 -12.86 -5.10 5.70
C ASN A 61 -12.42 -4.13 6.80
N ILE A 62 -13.07 -2.96 6.90
CA ILE A 62 -12.82 -2.01 8.00
C ILE A 62 -13.16 -2.65 9.35
N ASN A 63 -14.27 -3.40 9.44
CA ASN A 63 -14.66 -4.07 10.67
C ASN A 63 -13.65 -5.13 11.14
N TYR A 64 -12.86 -5.73 10.24
CA TYR A 64 -11.79 -6.67 10.63
C TYR A 64 -10.60 -5.99 11.30
N LEU A 65 -10.40 -4.69 11.08
CA LEU A 65 -9.35 -3.90 11.72
C LEU A 65 -9.87 -3.09 12.92
N SER A 66 -11.11 -2.60 12.86
CA SER A 66 -11.72 -1.78 13.91
C SER A 66 -11.69 -2.49 15.28
N GLY A 67 -11.21 -1.80 16.31
CA GLY A 67 -11.02 -2.35 17.65
C GLY A 67 -9.71 -3.12 17.87
N THR A 68 -8.86 -3.20 16.84
CA THR A 68 -7.51 -3.78 16.93
C THR A 68 -6.52 -2.74 17.49
N TYR A 69 -5.54 -3.20 18.25
CA TYR A 69 -4.47 -2.38 18.81
C TYR A 69 -3.11 -2.74 18.20
N LEU A 70 -2.27 -1.73 17.97
CA LEU A 70 -0.83 -1.90 17.82
C LEU A 70 -0.17 -1.57 19.15
N LEU A 71 0.56 -2.55 19.70
CA LEU A 71 1.16 -2.50 21.02
C LEU A 71 2.67 -2.66 20.90
N GLY A 72 3.44 -1.71 21.44
CA GLY A 72 4.89 -1.79 21.53
C GLY A 72 5.30 -2.53 22.79
N LYS A 73 6.03 -3.64 22.66
CA LYS A 73 6.52 -4.39 23.83
C LYS A 73 7.68 -3.66 24.50
N ILE A 74 7.56 -3.38 25.80
CA ILE A 74 8.61 -2.72 26.58
C ILE A 74 9.74 -3.72 26.85
N GLU A 75 10.97 -3.34 26.49
CA GLU A 75 12.16 -4.16 26.73
C GLU A 75 12.41 -4.35 28.24
N ASN A 76 12.85 -5.55 28.65
CA ASN A 76 13.11 -5.94 30.05
C ASN A 76 11.90 -5.91 31.00
N ARG A 77 10.66 -5.74 30.49
CA ARG A 77 9.43 -5.82 31.29
C ARG A 77 8.47 -6.85 30.71
N PRO A 78 8.47 -8.09 31.23
CA PRO A 78 7.55 -9.12 30.78
C PRO A 78 6.10 -8.63 30.88
N ASN A 79 5.32 -8.84 29.82
CA ASN A 79 3.89 -8.52 29.75
C ASN A 79 3.51 -7.03 29.88
N GLN A 80 4.45 -6.09 29.76
CA GLN A 80 4.13 -4.66 29.64
C GLN A 80 4.22 -4.19 28.20
N TYR A 81 3.22 -3.42 27.79
CA TYR A 81 3.06 -2.90 26.45
C TYR A 81 2.59 -1.45 26.50
N ASP A 82 3.12 -0.65 25.60
CA ASP A 82 2.60 0.68 25.31
C ASP A 82 1.66 0.62 24.11
N THR A 83 0.51 1.30 24.21
CA THR A 83 -0.41 1.40 23.07
C THR A 83 0.14 2.42 22.07
N LEU A 84 0.53 1.94 20.89
CA LEU A 84 1.03 2.78 19.79
C LEU A 84 -0.12 3.34 18.95
N PHE A 85 -1.13 2.51 18.69
CA PHE A 85 -2.28 2.89 17.90
C PHE A 85 -3.51 2.01 18.19
N HIS A 86 -4.69 2.58 18.02
CA HIS A 86 -5.97 1.88 18.07
C HIS A 86 -6.72 2.14 16.77
N PHE A 87 -7.02 1.09 16.02
CA PHE A 87 -7.76 1.19 14.76
C PHE A 87 -9.23 1.55 15.03
N SER A 88 -9.67 2.69 14.51
CA SER A 88 -11.07 3.14 14.56
C SER A 88 -11.89 2.56 13.40
N ASP A 89 -13.17 2.95 13.30
CA ASP A 89 -14.04 2.71 12.16
C ASP A 89 -13.86 3.73 11.02
N THR A 90 -13.04 4.76 11.22
CA THR A 90 -12.72 5.82 10.26
C THR A 90 -11.40 5.53 9.53
N ILE A 91 -11.43 4.53 8.65
CA ILE A 91 -10.26 4.10 7.86
C ILE A 91 -10.49 4.42 6.37
N ASP A 92 -9.49 5.04 5.72
CA ASP A 92 -9.48 5.24 4.28
C ASP A 92 -9.14 3.93 3.55
N ASN A 93 -9.70 3.67 2.38
CA ASN A 93 -9.52 2.37 1.69
C ASN A 93 -8.14 2.17 1.05
N TRP A 94 -7.27 3.15 1.16
CA TRP A 94 -5.97 3.17 0.50
C TRP A 94 -4.88 3.34 1.55
N GLN A 95 -3.94 4.24 1.31
CA GLN A 95 -2.90 4.56 2.26
C GLN A 95 -3.49 5.27 3.48
N ASN A 96 -3.21 4.75 4.67
CA ASN A 96 -3.43 5.44 5.93
C ASN A 96 -2.07 5.69 6.57
N ASN A 97 -1.83 6.91 7.06
CA ASN A 97 -0.59 7.28 7.73
C ASN A 97 -0.89 7.73 9.16
N ILE A 98 -0.19 7.13 10.12
CA ILE A 98 -0.29 7.44 11.54
C ILE A 98 1.04 8.05 11.96
N HIS A 99 1.01 9.26 12.52
CA HIS A 99 2.18 9.85 13.16
C HIS A 99 2.23 9.43 14.62
N LEU A 100 3.38 8.97 15.07
CA LEU A 100 3.63 8.57 16.45
C LEU A 100 4.47 9.64 17.15
N ASN A 101 4.07 10.00 18.37
CA ASN A 101 4.86 10.86 19.24
C ASN A 101 5.32 10.05 20.45
N ILE A 102 6.34 9.22 20.24
CA ILE A 102 6.87 8.30 21.25
C ILE A 102 8.35 8.57 21.49
N LEU A 103 8.81 8.34 22.72
CA LEU A 103 10.22 8.48 23.11
C LEU A 103 10.91 7.13 23.33
N GLN A 104 10.12 6.08 23.52
CA GLN A 104 10.59 4.72 23.77
C GLN A 104 10.89 3.99 22.46
N LYS A 105 11.94 3.16 22.48
CA LYS A 105 12.26 2.24 21.39
C LYS A 105 11.57 0.90 21.57
N TYR A 106 11.15 0.29 20.47
CA TYR A 106 10.50 -1.01 20.46
C TYR A 106 11.15 -1.92 19.43
N ARG A 107 11.38 -3.19 19.79
CA ARG A 107 11.76 -4.24 18.82
C ARG A 107 10.57 -5.05 18.36
N TYR A 108 9.64 -5.33 19.27
CA TYR A 108 8.46 -6.14 18.98
C TYR A 108 7.20 -5.27 19.00
N ILE A 109 6.44 -5.32 17.92
CA ILE A 109 5.12 -4.70 17.82
C ILE A 109 4.08 -5.81 17.71
N HIS A 110 3.10 -5.80 18.59
CA HIS A 110 2.02 -6.75 18.60
C HIS A 110 0.75 -6.10 18.06
N LEU A 111 0.18 -6.68 17.00
CA LEU A 111 -1.18 -6.40 16.57
C LEU A 111 -2.11 -7.32 17.34
N LEU A 112 -2.88 -6.75 18.26
CA LEU A 112 -3.86 -7.45 19.09
C LEU A 112 -5.26 -7.12 18.58
N SER A 113 -5.93 -8.11 17.99
CA SER A 113 -7.29 -7.93 17.50
C SER A 113 -8.32 -8.46 18.48
N ASN A 114 -9.46 -7.77 18.61
CA ASN A 114 -10.65 -8.32 19.25
C ASN A 114 -11.45 -9.24 18.29
N GLN A 115 -11.18 -9.18 16.99
CA GLN A 115 -11.82 -9.96 15.94
C GLN A 115 -11.17 -11.34 15.75
N ASP A 116 -11.96 -12.32 15.29
CA ASP A 116 -11.44 -13.66 14.92
C ASP A 116 -10.80 -13.68 13.54
N THR A 117 -10.88 -12.59 12.78
CA THR A 117 -10.37 -12.48 11.41
C THR A 117 -9.60 -11.18 11.28
N LEU A 118 -8.38 -11.28 10.75
CA LEU A 118 -7.57 -10.15 10.33
C LEU A 118 -7.60 -10.06 8.81
N ALA A 119 -7.78 -8.85 8.30
CA ALA A 119 -7.67 -8.55 6.89
C ALA A 119 -6.86 -7.27 6.72
N LEU A 120 -5.68 -7.37 6.12
CA LEU A 120 -4.79 -6.22 5.87
C LEU A 120 -3.95 -6.48 4.62
N ASN A 121 -3.78 -5.45 3.79
CA ASN A 121 -2.89 -5.56 2.63
C ASN A 121 -1.43 -5.42 3.03
N GLU A 122 -1.11 -4.34 3.76
CA GLU A 122 0.28 -4.00 4.04
C GLU A 122 0.37 -3.17 5.33
N ILE A 123 1.47 -3.34 6.09
CA ILE A 123 1.84 -2.45 7.20
C ILE A 123 3.34 -2.17 7.20
N ILE A 124 3.69 -0.89 7.24
CA ILE A 124 5.04 -0.38 7.16
C ILE A 124 5.32 0.47 8.40
N PHE A 125 6.41 0.16 9.07
CA PHE A 125 6.89 0.92 10.22
C PHE A 125 8.04 1.81 9.79
N TYR A 126 8.00 3.08 10.21
CA TYR A 126 9.05 4.04 9.89
C TYR A 126 9.83 4.42 11.15
N GLU A 127 11.15 4.44 11.02
CA GLU A 127 12.07 4.93 12.05
C GLU A 127 12.54 6.35 11.69
N LYS A 128 12.56 7.24 12.69
CA LYS A 128 13.19 8.55 12.54
C LYS A 128 14.65 8.47 12.95
N ASN A 129 15.53 8.66 11.97
CA ASN A 129 16.94 8.97 12.19
C ASN A 129 17.13 10.50 12.22
N LYS A 130 18.34 10.97 12.57
CA LYS A 130 18.63 12.40 12.81
C LYS A 130 18.02 13.33 11.75
N ASP A 131 18.18 12.99 10.46
CA ASP A 131 17.80 13.87 9.34
C ASP A 131 16.79 13.25 8.37
N SER A 132 16.33 12.02 8.62
CA SER A 132 15.43 11.33 7.67
C SER A 132 14.51 10.32 8.35
N ILE A 133 13.30 10.19 7.81
CA ILE A 133 12.37 9.11 8.12
C ILE A 133 12.55 8.02 7.07
N GLN A 134 12.78 6.78 7.51
CA GLN A 134 13.03 5.65 6.61
C GLN A 134 12.15 4.44 7.01
N PRO A 135 11.66 3.66 6.03
CA PRO A 135 10.95 2.43 6.33
C PRO A 135 11.90 1.41 6.98
N ILE A 136 11.39 0.67 7.95
CA ILE A 136 12.09 -0.46 8.57
C ILE A 136 11.88 -1.68 7.67
N ASN A 137 13.00 -2.17 7.13
CA ASN A 137 13.01 -3.36 6.27
C ASN A 137 13.36 -4.62 7.08
N ASN A 138 13.19 -5.79 6.46
CA ASN A 138 13.52 -7.11 7.04
C ASN A 138 12.78 -7.41 8.35
N ILE A 139 11.51 -6.99 8.43
CA ILE A 139 10.62 -7.34 9.53
C ILE A 139 10.30 -8.82 9.44
N HIS A 140 10.23 -9.51 10.58
CA HIS A 140 9.69 -10.86 10.65
C HIS A 140 8.30 -10.82 11.26
N VAL A 141 7.32 -11.38 10.55
CA VAL A 141 5.94 -11.50 11.05
C VAL A 141 5.69 -12.93 11.53
N SER A 142 5.07 -13.07 12.70
CA SER A 142 4.71 -14.36 13.29
C SER A 142 3.39 -14.28 14.05
N GLY A 143 2.66 -15.38 14.13
CA GLY A 143 1.38 -15.45 14.81
C GLY A 143 0.57 -16.65 14.37
N SER A 144 -0.47 -16.98 15.13
CA SER A 144 -1.38 -18.08 14.78
C SER A 144 -2.43 -17.57 13.79
N PHE A 145 -2.05 -17.53 12.51
CA PHE A 145 -2.86 -17.03 11.41
C PHE A 145 -3.18 -18.16 10.42
N HIS A 146 -4.45 -18.35 10.12
CA HIS A 146 -4.92 -19.35 9.17
C HIS A 146 -5.57 -18.62 7.98
N PRO A 147 -4.87 -18.50 6.83
CA PRO A 147 -5.41 -17.84 5.65
C PRO A 147 -6.75 -18.43 5.24
N ILE A 148 -7.72 -17.58 4.84
CA ILE A 148 -9.00 -18.03 4.29
C ILE A 148 -8.77 -18.67 2.91
N ASP A 149 -7.80 -18.15 2.16
CA ASP A 149 -7.29 -18.70 0.92
C ASP A 149 -5.79 -19.00 1.11
N SER A 150 -5.35 -20.22 0.80
CA SER A 150 -3.96 -20.67 0.98
C SER A 150 -2.93 -19.84 0.20
N THR A 151 -3.41 -18.98 -0.69
CA THR A 151 -2.58 -18.13 -1.55
C THR A 151 -2.22 -16.77 -0.95
N ASN A 152 -2.77 -16.44 0.23
CA ASN A 152 -2.56 -15.16 0.92
C ASN A 152 -1.89 -15.36 2.29
N PRO A 153 -0.61 -15.79 2.33
CA PRO A 153 0.11 -16.05 3.56
C PRO A 153 0.33 -14.78 4.38
N ILE A 154 0.63 -14.94 5.68
CA ILE A 154 0.80 -13.81 6.62
C ILE A 154 1.94 -12.85 6.24
N ASN A 155 2.94 -13.30 5.47
CA ASN A 155 4.05 -12.45 5.06
C ASN A 155 3.65 -11.36 4.06
N TYR A 156 2.48 -11.44 3.42
CA TYR A 156 1.97 -10.33 2.61
C TYR A 156 1.70 -9.08 3.45
N LEU A 157 1.53 -9.21 4.77
CA LEU A 157 1.40 -8.04 5.66
C LEU A 157 2.63 -7.13 5.70
N ILE A 158 3.78 -7.59 5.16
CA ILE A 158 5.08 -6.92 5.22
C ILE A 158 5.92 -7.18 3.94
N ASP A 159 5.29 -7.50 2.80
CA ASP A 159 6.01 -7.84 1.56
C ASP A 159 6.40 -6.61 0.72
N ASN A 160 6.06 -5.42 1.23
CA ASN A 160 6.26 -4.12 0.63
C ASN A 160 5.51 -3.96 -0.70
N LEU A 161 4.30 -4.54 -0.81
CA LEU A 161 3.40 -4.46 -1.96
C LEU A 161 1.98 -4.07 -1.50
N SER A 162 1.58 -2.83 -1.75
CA SER A 162 0.32 -2.29 -1.19
C SER A 162 -0.97 -2.91 -1.74
N THR A 163 -0.89 -3.84 -2.70
CA THR A 163 -2.05 -4.47 -3.33
C THR A 163 -2.09 -5.99 -3.20
N THR A 164 -1.03 -6.63 -2.71
CA THR A 164 -1.14 -7.97 -2.14
C THR A 164 -1.66 -7.83 -0.71
N GLY A 165 -2.21 -8.91 -0.15
CA GLY A 165 -2.77 -8.83 1.19
C GLY A 165 -3.21 -10.15 1.76
N SER A 166 -3.27 -10.19 3.09
CA SER A 166 -3.66 -11.37 3.84
C SER A 166 -5.06 -11.17 4.44
N CYS A 167 -5.90 -12.18 4.30
CA CYS A 167 -7.17 -12.28 5.02
C CYS A 167 -7.28 -13.68 5.61
N GLY A 168 -7.40 -13.77 6.94
CA GLY A 168 -7.26 -15.04 7.64
C GLY A 168 -7.78 -15.00 9.06
N LYS A 169 -8.10 -16.19 9.58
CA LYS A 169 -8.52 -16.36 10.96
C LYS A 169 -7.33 -16.24 11.90
N LEU A 170 -7.50 -15.42 12.93
CA LEU A 170 -6.59 -15.40 14.07
C LEU A 170 -7.04 -16.48 15.06
N THR A 171 -6.12 -17.34 15.45
CA THR A 171 -6.31 -18.30 16.55
C THR A 171 -5.33 -17.98 17.67
N LYS A 172 -5.52 -18.53 18.87
CA LYS A 172 -4.64 -18.36 20.05
C LYS A 172 -4.25 -16.90 20.37
N ASN A 173 -4.89 -16.29 21.36
CA ASN A 173 -4.64 -14.91 21.84
C ASN A 173 -4.88 -13.78 20.81
N LYS A 174 -5.24 -14.10 19.56
CA LYS A 174 -5.58 -13.14 18.50
C LYS A 174 -4.49 -12.08 18.27
N THR A 175 -3.22 -12.50 18.36
CA THR A 175 -2.06 -11.62 18.24
C THR A 175 -1.19 -11.99 17.05
N ILE A 176 -0.78 -10.98 16.28
CA ILE A 176 0.33 -11.04 15.33
C ILE A 176 1.50 -10.24 15.90
N CYS A 177 2.71 -10.79 15.83
CA CYS A 177 3.94 -10.14 16.26
C CYS A 177 4.79 -9.76 15.03
N PHE A 178 5.19 -8.50 14.98
CA PHE A 178 6.20 -7.97 14.07
C PHE A 178 7.50 -7.76 14.85
N ASP A 179 8.53 -8.55 14.55
CA ASP A 179 9.90 -8.35 15.04
C ASP A 179 10.64 -7.43 14.04
N LEU A 180 10.96 -6.22 14.50
CA LEU A 180 11.71 -5.22 13.73
C LEU A 180 13.21 -5.54 13.63
N GLY A 181 13.66 -6.64 14.23
CA GLY A 181 15.06 -7.11 14.25
C GLY A 181 15.93 -6.40 15.29
N LYS A 182 15.65 -5.14 15.60
CA LYS A 182 16.33 -4.33 16.62
C LYS A 182 15.35 -3.36 17.30
N PRO A 183 15.68 -2.80 18.48
CA PRO A 183 14.91 -1.71 19.06
C PRO A 183 14.95 -0.45 18.19
N CYS A 184 13.79 0.00 17.71
CA CYS A 184 13.64 1.14 16.81
C CYS A 184 12.83 2.28 17.45
N LEU A 185 13.20 3.54 17.17
CA LEU A 185 12.41 4.71 17.56
C LEU A 185 11.43 5.04 16.42
N LEU A 186 10.18 4.57 16.56
CA LEU A 186 9.19 4.73 15.50
C LEU A 186 8.71 6.18 15.40
N SER A 187 8.54 6.65 14.17
CA SER A 187 7.99 7.98 13.87
C SER A 187 6.58 7.92 13.29
N SER A 188 6.31 6.88 12.52
CA SER A 188 5.03 6.72 11.85
C SER A 188 4.79 5.27 11.45
N ILE A 189 3.51 4.97 11.25
CA ILE A 189 3.04 3.69 10.73
C ILE A 189 2.20 4.00 9.49
N GLN A 190 2.48 3.33 8.40
CA GLN A 190 1.63 3.36 7.21
C GLN A 190 0.98 1.99 7.07
N TYR A 191 -0.30 1.96 6.71
CA TYR A 191 -0.98 0.70 6.44
C TYR A 191 -2.00 0.85 5.31
N TYR A 192 -2.26 -0.27 4.66
CA TYR A 192 -3.23 -0.40 3.59
C TYR A 192 -4.29 -1.43 4.01
N PRO A 193 -5.56 -1.03 4.16
CA PRO A 193 -6.62 -1.98 4.47
C PRO A 193 -6.74 -3.06 3.40
N TYR A 194 -7.33 -4.17 3.79
CA TYR A 194 -7.51 -5.26 2.85
C TYR A 194 -8.39 -4.87 1.68
N VAL A 195 -7.89 -5.11 0.47
CA VAL A 195 -8.66 -5.05 -0.76
C VAL A 195 -8.37 -6.33 -1.52
N PRO A 196 -9.36 -7.22 -1.70
CA PRO A 196 -9.15 -8.45 -2.46
C PRO A 196 -8.77 -8.11 -3.90
N SER A 197 -8.05 -9.03 -4.54
CA SER A 197 -7.73 -8.87 -5.96
C SER A 197 -9.00 -8.71 -6.79
N THR A 198 -9.00 -7.72 -7.68
CA THR A 198 -10.08 -7.52 -8.66
C THR A 198 -9.70 -8.08 -10.03
N LEU A 199 -8.49 -8.65 -10.15
CA LEU A 199 -8.00 -9.19 -11.41
C LEU A 199 -8.59 -10.57 -11.67
N LYS A 200 -8.96 -10.82 -12.93
CA LYS A 200 -9.53 -12.10 -13.34
C LYS A 200 -8.42 -13.04 -13.74
N LYS A 201 -8.44 -14.25 -13.16
CA LYS A 201 -7.54 -15.33 -13.58
C LYS A 201 -7.64 -15.53 -15.09
N ASP A 202 -6.49 -15.71 -15.72
CA ASP A 202 -6.33 -15.90 -17.15
C ASP A 202 -6.66 -14.72 -18.07
N ALA A 203 -7.17 -13.60 -17.56
CA ALA A 203 -7.35 -12.38 -18.34
C ALA A 203 -6.01 -11.69 -18.63
N LYS A 204 -5.95 -10.99 -19.76
CA LYS A 204 -4.78 -10.21 -20.19
C LYS A 204 -4.93 -8.76 -19.74
N TYR A 205 -3.83 -8.23 -19.22
CA TYR A 205 -3.72 -6.84 -18.80
C TYR A 205 -2.50 -6.19 -19.44
N GLU A 206 -2.65 -4.96 -19.87
CA GLU A 206 -1.57 -4.14 -20.40
C GLU A 206 -1.27 -3.00 -19.43
N LEU A 207 -0.01 -2.90 -19.00
CA LEU A 207 0.46 -1.78 -18.21
C LEU A 207 0.92 -0.68 -19.15
N PHE A 208 0.48 0.55 -18.88
CA PHE A 208 1.02 1.74 -19.53
C PHE A 208 1.75 2.61 -18.53
N TYR A 209 2.83 3.26 -18.97
CA TYR A 209 3.50 4.32 -18.24
C TYR A 209 3.55 5.60 -19.09
N TRP A 210 3.54 6.75 -18.43
CA TRP A 210 3.58 8.04 -19.12
C TRP A 210 5.02 8.46 -19.43
N ASN A 211 5.28 8.79 -20.70
CA ASN A 211 6.52 9.41 -21.17
C ASN A 211 6.19 10.27 -22.40
N ASN A 212 5.72 11.50 -22.16
CA ASN A 212 5.10 12.44 -23.12
C ASN A 212 3.83 11.91 -23.84
N ARG A 213 3.59 10.60 -23.76
CA ARG A 213 2.42 9.85 -24.20
C ARG A 213 2.36 8.58 -23.37
N TRP A 214 1.23 7.89 -23.38
CA TRP A 214 1.16 6.52 -22.86
C TRP A 214 2.03 5.60 -23.71
N LYS A 215 3.00 4.94 -23.06
CA LYS A 215 3.81 3.86 -23.65
C LYS A 215 3.45 2.55 -22.97
N SER A 216 3.36 1.49 -23.76
CA SER A 216 3.16 0.15 -23.22
C SER A 216 4.40 -0.30 -22.45
N GLY A 217 4.19 -0.80 -21.23
CA GLY A 217 5.14 -1.55 -20.43
C GLY A 217 5.03 -3.07 -20.66
N GLY A 218 4.17 -3.50 -21.57
CA GLY A 218 3.94 -4.90 -21.93
C GLY A 218 2.57 -5.41 -21.51
N VAL A 219 2.26 -6.61 -21.98
CA VAL A 219 1.02 -7.35 -21.70
C VAL A 219 1.35 -8.57 -20.87
N GLN A 220 0.58 -8.83 -19.82
CA GLN A 220 0.73 -9.99 -18.95
C GLN A 220 -0.62 -10.65 -18.69
N LYS A 221 -0.59 -11.96 -18.46
CA LYS A 221 -1.77 -12.77 -18.11
C LYS A 221 -1.83 -12.91 -16.58
N CYS A 222 -3.00 -12.68 -15.99
CA CYS A 222 -3.16 -12.75 -14.53
C CYS A 222 -3.17 -14.20 -14.02
N ASN A 223 -2.45 -14.44 -12.92
CA ASN A 223 -2.49 -15.73 -12.21
C ASN A 223 -3.75 -15.91 -11.34
N GLY A 224 -4.58 -14.88 -11.20
CA GLY A 224 -5.78 -14.84 -10.37
C GLY A 224 -5.63 -14.08 -9.05
N GLN A 225 -4.44 -13.59 -8.72
CA GLN A 225 -4.17 -12.79 -7.52
C GLN A 225 -3.51 -11.47 -7.86
N TYR A 226 -2.40 -11.51 -8.59
CA TYR A 226 -1.65 -10.32 -8.95
C TYR A 226 -0.93 -10.52 -10.28
N ILE A 227 -0.43 -9.42 -10.83
CA ILE A 227 0.37 -9.39 -12.05
C ILE A 227 1.64 -8.62 -11.77
N THR A 228 2.77 -9.12 -12.25
CA THR A 228 4.05 -8.44 -12.18
C THR A 228 4.56 -8.12 -13.59
N PHE A 229 4.82 -6.84 -13.84
CA PHE A 229 5.48 -6.36 -15.04
C PHE A 229 6.96 -6.11 -14.72
N LYS A 230 7.86 -6.63 -15.56
CA LYS A 230 9.31 -6.53 -15.34
C LYS A 230 9.89 -5.29 -16.01
N ASN A 231 10.94 -4.73 -15.42
CA ASN A 231 11.75 -3.65 -15.99
C ASN A 231 10.93 -2.40 -16.39
N ILE A 232 9.98 -2.01 -15.54
CA ILE A 232 9.15 -0.83 -15.76
C ILE A 232 9.89 0.43 -15.29
N PRO A 233 9.97 1.50 -16.12
CA PRO A 233 10.57 2.77 -15.72
C PRO A 233 9.86 3.42 -14.54
N GLN A 234 10.63 4.05 -13.64
CA GLN A 234 10.12 4.64 -12.40
C GLN A 234 9.74 6.13 -12.56
N GLY A 235 9.19 6.73 -11.49
CA GLY A 235 9.03 8.19 -11.33
C GLY A 235 7.88 8.85 -12.09
N THR A 236 7.00 8.10 -12.75
CA THR A 236 5.95 8.63 -13.63
C THR A 236 4.53 8.16 -13.27
N LEU A 237 3.56 8.47 -14.12
CA LEU A 237 2.19 7.96 -14.05
C LEU A 237 2.07 6.59 -14.72
N TYR A 238 1.21 5.75 -14.16
CA TYR A 238 0.89 4.43 -14.68
C TYR A 238 -0.61 4.24 -14.79
N ARG A 239 -1.03 3.31 -15.65
CA ARG A 239 -2.41 2.78 -15.67
C ARG A 239 -2.39 1.32 -16.12
N LEU A 240 -3.24 0.51 -15.52
CA LEU A 240 -3.42 -0.89 -15.87
C LEU A 240 -4.74 -1.05 -16.61
N LYS A 241 -4.69 -1.60 -17.82
CA LYS A 241 -5.87 -1.80 -18.66
C LYS A 241 -6.16 -3.28 -18.84
N GLU A 242 -7.40 -3.68 -18.55
CA GLU A 242 -7.96 -4.95 -19.04
C GLU A 242 -8.54 -4.73 -20.44
N GLU A 243 -8.31 -5.65 -21.37
CA GLU A 243 -8.71 -5.52 -22.78
C GLU A 243 -10.20 -5.12 -22.98
N SER A 244 -11.08 -5.63 -22.12
CA SER A 244 -12.54 -5.46 -22.19
C SER A 244 -13.12 -4.45 -21.19
N SER A 245 -12.31 -3.82 -20.34
CA SER A 245 -12.79 -2.97 -19.24
C SER A 245 -12.56 -1.49 -19.50
N LYS A 246 -13.46 -0.65 -18.96
CA LYS A 246 -13.31 0.80 -18.88
C LYS A 246 -13.01 1.30 -17.47
N ASN A 247 -12.92 0.41 -16.49
CA ASN A 247 -12.71 0.76 -15.08
C ASN A 247 -11.21 0.77 -14.74
N GLU A 248 -10.46 1.68 -15.36
CA GLU A 248 -9.05 1.95 -15.07
C GLU A 248 -8.90 3.25 -14.29
N ARG A 249 -7.94 3.30 -13.36
CA ARG A 249 -7.54 4.55 -12.68
C ARG A 249 -6.04 4.75 -12.83
N ILE A 250 -5.64 5.99 -13.09
CA ILE A 250 -4.22 6.38 -13.12
C ILE A 250 -3.66 6.39 -11.70
N PHE A 251 -2.41 5.95 -11.55
CA PHE A 251 -1.72 5.93 -10.26
C PHE A 251 -0.24 6.31 -10.42
N THR A 252 0.37 6.71 -9.31
CA THR A 252 1.83 6.71 -9.16
C THR A 252 2.24 5.49 -8.35
N TRP A 253 3.48 5.06 -8.54
CA TRP A 253 4.03 3.89 -7.87
C TRP A 253 5.44 4.22 -7.39
N GLU A 254 5.75 3.83 -6.16
CA GLU A 254 7.05 4.01 -5.53
C GLU A 254 7.32 2.85 -4.57
N ASN A 255 8.45 2.18 -4.74
CA ASN A 255 8.91 1.10 -3.85
C ASN A 255 7.84 0.03 -3.53
N GLY A 256 7.08 -0.42 -4.53
CA GLY A 256 6.05 -1.44 -4.35
C GLY A 256 4.69 -0.90 -3.89
N LEU A 257 4.62 0.38 -3.53
CA LEU A 257 3.42 1.04 -3.03
C LEU A 257 2.72 1.82 -4.13
N ILE A 258 1.41 1.64 -4.22
CA ILE A 258 0.54 2.29 -5.20
C ILE A 258 -0.18 3.46 -4.53
N TYR A 259 -0.13 4.61 -5.20
CA TYR A 259 -0.80 5.82 -4.78
C TYR A 259 -1.78 6.25 -5.87
N TRP A 260 -3.07 6.18 -5.55
CA TRP A 260 -4.13 6.70 -6.39
C TRP A 260 -4.13 8.23 -6.27
N ARG A 261 -3.74 8.92 -7.33
CA ARG A 261 -3.73 10.38 -7.40
C ARG A 261 -4.87 10.91 -8.27
#